data_AF-A0A2K5CT08-F1
#
_entry.id   AF-A0A2K5CT08-F1
#
_cell.length_a   1.000
_cell.length_b   1.000
_cell.length_c   1.000
_cell.angle_alpha   90.00
_cell.angle_beta   90.00
_cell.angle_gamma   90.00
#
_symmetry.space_group_name_H-M   'P 1'
#
loop_
_entity.id
_entity.type
_entity.pdbx_description
1 polymer ?
#
loop_
_entity_poly.entity_id
_entity_poly.type
_entity_poly.pdbx_seq_one_letter_code
_entity_poly.pdbx_strand_id
1 'polypeptide(L)' 'MKRLDVNAAGIWEPKKGDVLCSRHFKKTDFDRSAPNIKLKPGVIPSIFDSPYHLQKHRKRKQKQEEEQKPRREKHIS' A
#
# COMPACT_ATOMS: atom_id res chain seq x y z
N MET A 1 -1.89 -3.49 -12.67
CA MET A 1 -2.52 -4.83 -12.56
C MET A 1 -4.02 -4.64 -12.49
N LYS A 2 -4.76 -5.23 -13.42
CA LYS A 2 -6.22 -5.25 -13.39
C LYS A 2 -6.64 -6.36 -12.41
N ARG A 3 -7.55 -6.06 -11.46
CA ARG A 3 -8.10 -7.11 -10.58
C ARG A 3 -9.18 -7.86 -11.35
N LEU A 4 -9.21 -9.18 -11.18
CA LEU A 4 -10.37 -9.97 -11.59
C LEU A 4 -11.48 -9.72 -10.57
N ASP A 5 -12.70 -9.60 -11.08
CA ASP A 5 -13.88 -9.71 -10.25
C ASP A 5 -13.97 -11.17 -9.77
N VAL A 6 -14.13 -11.39 -8.46
CA VAL A 6 -14.24 -12.75 -7.91
C VAL A 6 -15.66 -13.30 -7.98
N ASN A 7 -16.63 -12.41 -8.21
CA ASN A 7 -18.05 -12.74 -8.33
C ASN A 7 -18.52 -12.74 -9.79
N ALA A 8 -17.74 -12.17 -10.71
CA ALA A 8 -18.01 -12.16 -12.14
C ALA A 8 -16.79 -12.67 -12.93
N ALA A 9 -17.01 -13.30 -14.09
CA ALA A 9 -15.93 -13.83 -14.92
C ALA A 9 -15.11 -12.74 -15.68
N GLY A 10 -15.01 -11.53 -15.14
CA GLY A 10 -14.49 -10.34 -15.83
C GLY A 10 -13.47 -9.54 -15.03
N ILE A 11 -12.96 -8.49 -15.64
CA ILE A 11 -12.11 -7.49 -14.97
C ILE A 11 -12.99 -6.66 -14.06
N TRP A 12 -12.56 -6.48 -12.81
CA TRP A 12 -13.24 -5.60 -11.87
C TRP A 12 -13.00 -4.13 -12.23
N GLU A 13 -14.10 -3.38 -12.30
CA GLU A 13 -14.10 -1.92 -12.47
C GLU A 13 -14.97 -1.27 -11.38
N PRO A 14 -14.53 -0.15 -10.78
CA PRO A 14 -15.32 0.55 -9.76
C PRO A 14 -16.62 1.12 -10.35
N LYS A 15 -17.75 0.84 -9.70
CA LYS A 15 -19.06 1.39 -10.01
C LYS A 15 -19.33 2.64 -9.18
N LYS A 16 -20.41 3.37 -9.48
CA LYS A 16 -20.80 4.60 -8.78
C LYS A 16 -20.90 4.45 -7.24
N GLY A 17 -21.30 3.28 -6.76
CA GLY A 17 -21.43 2.98 -5.33
C GLY A 17 -20.14 2.49 -4.65
N ASP A 18 -19.09 2.16 -5.43
CA ASP A 18 -17.84 1.65 -4.89
C ASP A 18 -17.02 2.82 -4.33
N VAL A 19 -16.74 2.76 -3.03
CA VAL A 19 -16.03 3.81 -2.32
C VAL A 19 -14.83 3.24 -1.55
N LEU A 20 -13.81 4.07 -1.39
CA LEU A 20 -12.68 3.79 -0.51
C LEU A 20 -12.76 4.67 0.73
N CYS A 21 -12.46 4.08 1.88
CA CYS A 21 -12.30 4.84 3.12
C CYS A 21 -11.11 5.82 3.02
N SER A 22 -11.21 6.97 3.68
CA SER A 22 -10.16 8.00 3.71
C SER A 22 -8.80 7.51 4.20
N ARG A 23 -8.77 6.44 5.03
CA ARG A 23 -7.53 5.83 5.54
C ARG A 23 -6.57 5.32 4.46
N HIS A 24 -7.05 5.10 3.24
CA HIS A 24 -6.25 4.59 2.13
C HIS A 24 -5.43 5.68 1.41
N PHE A 25 -5.61 6.94 1.80
CA PHE A 25 -4.95 8.11 1.20
C PHE A 25 -4.07 8.79 2.24
N LYS A 26 -2.96 9.39 1.78
CA LYS A 26 -2.10 10.19 2.65
C LYS A 26 -2.82 11.47 3.02
N LYS A 27 -2.49 12.04 4.18
CA LYS A 27 -3.03 13.36 4.59
C LYS A 27 -2.76 14.47 3.56
N THR A 28 -1.67 14.36 2.79
CA THR A 28 -1.25 15.29 1.73
C THR A 28 -2.07 15.20 0.45
N ASP A 29 -2.82 14.12 0.26
CA ASP A 29 -3.62 13.86 -0.95
C ASP A 29 -4.96 14.60 -0.92
N PHE A 30 -5.32 15.16 0.24
CA PHE A 30 -6.54 15.93 0.44
C PHE A 30 -6.31 17.42 0.21
N ASP A 31 -7.26 18.06 -0.46
CA ASP A 31 -7.43 19.50 -0.51
C ASP A 31 -8.27 19.95 0.69
N ARG A 32 -7.75 20.96 1.41
CA ARG A 32 -8.33 21.54 2.62
C ARG A 32 -8.52 23.05 2.51
N SER A 33 -8.40 23.60 1.30
CA SER A 33 -8.63 25.03 1.04
C SER A 33 -10.10 25.43 1.26
N ALA A 34 -11.03 24.49 1.14
CA ALA A 34 -12.46 24.68 1.34
C ALA A 34 -12.95 24.02 2.64
N PRO A 35 -14.13 24.43 3.16
CA PRO A 35 -14.75 23.79 4.34
C PRO A 35 -14.97 22.29 4.17
N ASN A 36 -15.25 21.85 2.93
CA ASN A 36 -15.39 20.44 2.60
C ASN A 36 -14.06 19.88 2.10
N ILE A 37 -13.54 18.89 2.82
CA ILE A 37 -12.31 18.18 2.46
C ILE A 37 -12.60 17.26 1.27
N LYS A 38 -11.77 17.36 0.23
CA LYS A 38 -11.86 16.54 -0.99
C LYS A 38 -10.52 15.93 -1.34
N LEU A 39 -10.52 14.86 -2.14
CA LEU A 39 -9.31 14.38 -2.76
C LEU A 39 -8.88 15.34 -3.87
N LYS A 40 -7.57 15.56 -4.01
CA LYS A 40 -7.02 16.28 -5.16
C LYS A 40 -7.24 15.46 -6.45
N PRO A 41 -7.36 16.10 -7.62
CA PRO A 41 -7.48 15.38 -8.88
C PRO A 41 -6.28 14.45 -9.13
N GLY A 42 -6.56 13.22 -9.60
CA GLY A 42 -5.53 12.25 -10.01
C GLY A 42 -4.79 11.55 -8.88
N VAL A 43 -5.13 11.77 -7.61
CA VAL A 43 -4.47 11.06 -6.50
C VAL A 43 -4.79 9.57 -6.52
N ILE A 44 -3.79 8.76 -6.22
CA ILE A 44 -3.87 7.30 -6.20
C ILE A 44 -3.78 6.85 -4.74
N PRO A 45 -4.70 5.99 -4.23
CA PRO A 45 -4.59 5.43 -2.90
C PRO A 45 -3.28 4.65 -2.77
N SER A 46 -2.52 4.91 -1.72
CA SER A 46 -1.17 4.34 -1.54
C SER A 46 -1.01 3.60 -0.20
N ILE A 47 -1.96 3.75 0.72
CA ILE A 47 -1.94 3.07 2.01
C ILE A 47 -2.77 1.79 1.92
N PHE A 48 -2.07 0.66 1.86
CA PHE A 48 -2.65 -0.68 1.87
C PHE A 48 -2.04 -1.49 3.02
N ASP A 49 -2.72 -1.46 4.16
CA ASP A 49 -2.31 -2.27 5.30
C ASP A 49 -2.67 -3.73 5.05
N SER A 50 -1.64 -4.57 5.02
CA SER A 50 -1.83 -6.01 5.04
C SER A 50 -2.52 -6.39 6.36
N PRO A 51 -3.50 -7.29 6.38
CA PRO A 51 -4.11 -7.71 7.64
C PRO A 51 -3.03 -8.27 8.58
N TYR A 52 -3.21 -8.04 9.88
CA TYR A 52 -2.21 -8.29 10.93
C TYR A 52 -1.61 -9.71 10.87
N HIS A 53 -2.43 -10.72 10.60
CA HIS A 53 -1.99 -12.10 10.49
C HIS A 53 -1.00 -12.34 9.34
N LEU A 54 -1.10 -11.59 8.24
CA LEU A 54 -0.15 -11.66 7.12
C LEU A 54 1.13 -10.84 7.37
N GLN A 55 1.10 -9.85 8.27
CA GLN A 55 2.27 -9.04 8.59
C GLN A 55 3.35 -9.84 9.35
N LYS A 56 2.97 -10.85 10.14
CA LYS A 56 3.91 -11.68 10.94
C LYS A 56 4.92 -12.44 10.06
N HIS A 57 4.52 -12.82 8.83
CA HIS A 57 5.38 -13.55 7.90
C HIS A 57 6.46 -12.66 7.26
N ARG A 58 6.16 -11.37 7.02
CA ARG A 58 7.14 -10.42 6.44
C ARG A 58 8.28 -10.11 7.41
N LYS A 59 7.99 -9.96 8.71
CA LYS A 59 9.01 -9.69 9.73
C LYS A 59 10.00 -10.84 9.89
N ARG A 60 9.56 -12.10 9.74
CA ARG A 60 10.46 -13.27 9.75
C ARG A 60 11.42 -13.26 8.56
N LYS A 61 10.95 -12.86 7.38
CA LYS A 61 11.77 -12.80 6.17
C LYS A 61 12.83 -11.68 6.24
N GLN A 62 12.46 -10.50 6.75
CA GLN A 62 13.41 -9.39 6.94
C GLN A 62 14.49 -9.69 7.99
N LYS A 63 14.14 -10.34 9.12
CA LYS A 63 15.14 -10.76 10.12
C LYS A 63 16.17 -11.73 9.54
N GLN A 64 15.75 -12.66 8.70
CA GLN A 64 16.65 -13.63 8.07
C GLN A 64 17.55 -13.00 6.99
N GLU A 65 17.08 -11.98 6.29
CA GLU A 65 17.83 -11.29 5.24
C GLU A 65 18.86 -10.29 5.82
N GLU A 66 18.53 -9.65 6.95
CA GLU A 66 19.47 -8.81 7.71
C GLU A 66 20.58 -9.65 8.36
N GLU A 67 20.27 -10.85 8.83
CA GLU A 67 21.22 -11.79 9.44
C GLU A 67 22.19 -12.44 8.42
N GLN A 68 21.85 -12.44 7.13
CA GLN A 68 22.67 -13.04 6.06
C GLN A 68 23.48 -12.03 5.23
N LYS A 69 23.55 -10.74 5.59
CA LYS A 69 24.41 -9.79 4.86
C LYS A 69 25.90 -10.18 5.06
N PRO A 70 26.65 -10.58 4.02
CA PRO A 70 28.07 -10.89 4.18
C PRO A 70 28.83 -9.60 4.52
N ARG A 71 29.54 -9.62 5.64
CA ARG A 71 30.46 -8.58 6.10
C ARG A 71 31.74 -8.59 5.24
N ARG A 72 31.65 -8.18 3.98
CA ARG A 72 32.84 -7.98 3.12
C ARG A 72 33.10 -6.49 2.99
N GLU A 73 34.00 -6.00 3.84
CA GLU A 73 35.00 -4.94 3.60
C GLU A 73 35.47 -4.40 4.95
N LYS A 74 36.41 -5.12 5.56
CA LYS A 74 37.38 -4.57 6.51
C LYS A 74 38.66 -5.37 6.35
N HIS A 75 39.45 -5.06 5.33
CA HIS A 75 40.90 -5.22 5.27
C HIS A 75 41.38 -4.75 3.88
N ILE A 76 41.73 -3.47 3.79
CA ILE A 76 42.90 -3.01 3.03
C ILE A 76 43.52 -1.94 3.93
N SER A 77 44.65 -2.29 4.53
CA SER A 77 45.66 -1.40 5.10
C SER A 77 46.99 -1.88 4.59
#